data_AF-A0A942LB73-F1
#
_entry.id   AF-A0A942LB73-F1
#
_cell.length_a   1.000
_cell.length_b   1.000
_cell.length_c   1.000
_cell.angle_alpha   90.00
_cell.angle_beta   90.00
_cell.angle_gamma   90.00
#
_symmetry.space_group_name_H-M   'P 1'
#
loop_
_entity.id
_entity.type
_entity.pdbx_description
1 polymer ?
#
loop_
_entity_poly.entity_id
_entity_poly.type
_entity_poly.pdbx_seq_one_letter_code
_entity_poly.pdbx_strand_id
1 'polypeptide(L)'
;MNYRFSILVVLLLSIYFVQAQDYSVKANKDSLATYVGNKDIHPVKTFDHKFKATKPKNVILMIGDGMGATQIAAALTANKGQLNLFNCKFSGFCTTHSSEDYITDSAAGATAIACGIKTFNAAIGVDDNKVSVKTILEKAIDKNMGT
;
A
#
# COMPACT_ATOMS: atom_id res chain seq x y z
N MET A 1 19.57 -25.32 -53.01
CA MET A 1 19.59 -24.02 -52.32
C MET A 1 20.48 -24.18 -51.09
N ASN A 2 21.62 -23.48 -51.06
CA ASN A 2 22.76 -23.86 -50.23
C ASN A 2 22.51 -23.54 -48.74
N TYR A 3 22.57 -24.56 -47.87
CA TYR A 3 22.41 -24.47 -46.42
C TYR A 3 23.33 -23.42 -45.76
N ARG A 4 24.49 -23.14 -46.37
CA ARG A 4 25.40 -22.06 -45.98
C ARG A 4 24.76 -20.66 -46.08
N PHE A 5 23.92 -20.44 -47.09
CA PHE A 5 23.19 -19.18 -47.27
C PHE A 5 22.06 -19.05 -46.25
N SER A 6 21.36 -20.16 -45.94
CA SER A 6 20.31 -20.18 -44.92
C SER A 6 20.85 -19.89 -43.51
N ILE A 7 22.01 -20.46 -43.16
CA ILE A 7 22.68 -20.22 -41.87
C ILE A 7 23.08 -18.74 -41.73
N LEU A 8 23.60 -18.12 -42.79
CA LEU A 8 24.00 -16.72 -42.78
C LEU A 8 22.80 -15.78 -42.56
N VAL A 9 21.67 -16.09 -43.19
CA VAL A 9 20.43 -15.32 -43.05
C VAL A 9 19.87 -15.42 -41.62
N VAL A 10 19.89 -16.62 -41.02
CA VAL A 10 19.45 -16.81 -39.63
C VAL A 10 20.37 -16.08 -38.64
N LEU A 11 21.68 -16.07 -38.87
CA LEU A 11 22.65 -15.33 -38.06
C LEU A 11 22.47 -13.81 -38.16
N LEU A 12 22.16 -13.30 -39.35
CA LEU A 12 21.88 -11.87 -39.53
C LEU A 12 20.55 -11.46 -38.88
N LEU A 13 19.52 -12.31 -38.94
CA LEU A 13 18.23 -12.06 -38.29
C LEU A 13 18.31 -12.09 -36.76
N SER A 14 19.13 -12.96 -36.18
CA SER A 14 19.30 -13.01 -34.72
C SER A 14 20.05 -11.77 -34.18
N ILE A 15 21.05 -11.27 -34.91
CA ILE A 15 21.76 -10.03 -34.57
C ILE A 15 20.81 -8.83 -34.65
N TYR A 16 19.95 -8.77 -35.67
CA TYR A 16 18.91 -7.74 -35.78
C TYR A 16 17.92 -7.76 -34.60
N PHE A 17 17.51 -8.96 -34.15
CA PHE A 17 16.62 -9.10 -32.98
C PHE A 17 17.27 -8.65 -31.67
N VAL A 18 18.57 -8.94 -31.47
CA VAL A 18 19.33 -8.46 -30.29
C VAL A 18 19.44 -6.94 -30.29
N GLN A 19 19.77 -6.32 -31.42
CA GLN A 19 19.86 -4.85 -31.51
C GLN A 19 18.48 -4.17 -31.38
N ALA A 20 17.39 -4.83 -31.78
CA ALA A 20 16.04 -4.32 -31.60
C ALA A 20 15.59 -4.32 -30.13
N GLN A 21 16.08 -5.24 -29.29
CA GLN A 21 15.82 -5.21 -27.85
C GLN A 21 16.51 -4.02 -27.17
N ASP A 22 17.72 -3.64 -27.61
CA ASP A 22 18.43 -2.48 -27.06
C ASP A 22 17.86 -1.12 -27.51
N TYR A 23 17.09 -1.08 -28.60
CA TYR A 23 16.59 0.17 -29.18
C TYR A 23 15.29 0.71 -28.53
N SER A 24 14.57 -0.09 -27.74
CA SER A 24 13.30 0.33 -27.10
C SER A 24 13.41 0.73 -25.63
N VAL A 25 14.62 1.01 -25.11
CA VAL A 25 14.79 1.70 -23.82
C VAL A 25 15.55 3.02 -24.02
N LYS A 26 15.15 3.82 -25.01
CA LYS A 26 15.28 5.28 -24.87
C LYS A 26 14.14 5.74 -23.98
N ALA A 27 14.33 5.54 -22.68
CA ALA A 27 13.49 6.14 -21.66
C ALA A 27 13.42 7.64 -21.93
N ASN A 28 12.18 8.13 -22.06
CA ASN A 28 11.90 9.55 -22.06
C ASN A 28 12.66 10.17 -20.89
N LYS A 29 13.33 11.30 -21.14
CA LYS A 29 14.12 12.04 -20.17
C LYS A 29 13.20 12.78 -19.18
N ASP A 30 12.06 12.19 -18.84
CA ASP A 30 11.41 12.47 -17.58
C ASP A 30 12.48 12.18 -16.54
N SER A 31 12.85 13.19 -15.78
CA SER A 31 13.82 13.09 -14.71
C SER A 31 13.50 11.84 -13.89
N LEU A 32 14.24 10.76 -14.13
CA LEU A 32 14.36 9.67 -13.19
C LEU A 32 14.97 10.35 -11.97
N ALA A 33 14.10 10.83 -11.09
CA ALA A 33 14.44 11.12 -9.72
C ALA A 33 14.76 9.75 -9.13
N THR A 34 15.93 9.23 -9.47
CA THR A 34 16.55 8.15 -8.73
C THR A 34 16.66 8.72 -7.33
N TYR A 35 15.83 8.20 -6.43
CA TYR A 35 15.97 8.48 -5.02
C TYR A 35 17.34 7.95 -4.62
N VAL A 36 18.36 8.82 -4.71
CA VAL A 36 19.66 8.62 -4.09
C VAL A 36 19.34 8.80 -2.62
N GLY A 37 18.82 7.73 -2.00
CA GLY A 37 18.20 7.81 -0.70
C GLY A 37 19.10 8.57 0.26
N ASN A 38 18.48 9.42 1.08
CA ASN A 38 19.22 10.24 2.03
C ASN A 38 20.28 9.36 2.69
N LYS A 39 21.55 9.79 2.70
CA LYS A 39 22.64 8.94 3.26
C LYS A 39 22.31 8.51 4.68
N ASP A 40 21.57 9.36 5.38
CA ASP A 40 21.18 9.24 6.77
C ASP A 40 19.95 8.34 6.92
N ILE A 41 20.10 7.32 7.76
CA ILE A 41 19.05 6.37 8.13
C ILE A 41 18.15 7.04 9.16
N HIS A 42 16.82 6.95 9.01
CA HIS A 42 15.93 7.34 10.08
C HIS A 42 16.04 6.33 11.23
N PRO A 43 16.49 6.75 12.43
CA PRO A 43 16.75 5.83 13.53
C PRO A 43 15.45 5.20 14.01
N VAL A 44 15.36 3.87 13.94
CA VAL A 44 14.23 3.11 14.47
C VAL A 44 14.59 2.60 15.86
N LYS A 45 13.89 3.12 16.87
CA LYS A 45 13.96 2.60 18.24
C LYS A 45 13.06 1.38 18.37
N THR A 46 13.56 0.32 18.98
CA THR A 46 12.76 -0.85 19.37
C THR A 46 12.20 -0.62 20.77
N PHE A 47 10.98 -1.09 21.01
CA PHE A 47 10.31 -0.96 22.29
C PHE A 47 9.91 -2.35 22.81
N ASP A 48 10.16 -2.61 24.08
CA ASP A 48 9.62 -3.81 24.73
C ASP A 48 8.16 -3.55 25.11
N HIS A 49 7.25 -4.26 24.46
CA HIS A 49 5.82 -4.08 24.64
C HIS A 49 5.29 -5.00 25.74
N LYS A 50 5.28 -4.56 27.00
CA LYS A 50 4.61 -5.30 28.09
C LYS A 50 3.16 -4.83 28.26
N PHE A 51 2.19 -5.71 28.03
CA PHE A 51 0.78 -5.42 28.31
C PHE A 51 0.55 -5.41 29.82
N LYS A 52 0.22 -4.24 30.38
CA LYS A 52 -0.06 -4.09 31.82
C LYS A 52 -1.51 -4.42 32.19
N ALA A 53 -2.43 -4.44 31.23
CA ALA A 53 -3.85 -4.65 31.45
C ALA A 53 -4.48 -5.44 30.29
N THR A 54 -5.58 -6.12 30.58
CA THR A 54 -6.36 -6.91 29.60
C THR A 54 -7.23 -6.04 28.70
N LYS A 55 -7.62 -4.84 29.15
CA LYS A 55 -8.46 -3.91 28.40
C LYS A 55 -7.70 -2.62 28.06
N PRO A 56 -7.71 -2.15 26.80
CA PRO A 56 -7.08 -0.89 26.44
C PRO A 56 -7.85 0.31 27.03
N LYS A 57 -7.12 1.29 27.56
CA LYS A 57 -7.67 2.57 28.03
C LYS A 57 -7.84 3.58 26.89
N ASN A 58 -6.88 3.61 25.97
CA ASN A 58 -6.82 4.54 24.85
C ASN A 58 -6.57 3.75 23.56
N VAL A 59 -7.06 4.27 22.44
CA VAL A 59 -6.83 3.71 21.10
C VAL A 59 -6.26 4.81 20.22
N ILE A 60 -5.15 4.53 19.55
CA ILE A 60 -4.56 5.40 18.52
C ILE A 60 -4.59 4.61 17.23
N LEU A 61 -5.28 5.14 16.22
CA LEU A 61 -5.38 4.55 14.90
C LEU A 61 -4.54 5.38 13.92
N MET A 62 -3.62 4.71 13.22
CA MET A 62 -2.82 5.31 12.16
C MET A 62 -3.24 4.69 10.83
N ILE A 63 -3.67 5.53 9.88
CA ILE A 63 -4.11 5.10 8.55
C ILE A 63 -3.09 5.62 7.54
N GLY A 64 -2.43 4.70 6.84
CA GLY A 64 -1.67 5.04 5.64
C GLY A 64 -2.58 4.89 4.43
N ASP A 65 -3.09 6.00 3.89
CA ASP A 65 -3.92 5.96 2.69
C ASP A 65 -3.11 5.42 1.50
N GLY A 66 -3.69 4.44 0.78
CA GLY A 66 -3.01 3.73 -0.30
C GLY A 66 -1.78 2.90 0.13
N MET A 67 -1.57 2.67 1.44
CA MET A 67 -0.39 1.97 1.96
C MET A 67 -0.56 0.44 1.91
N GLY A 68 -0.39 -0.13 0.72
CA GLY A 68 -0.30 -1.58 0.53
C GLY A 68 1.07 -2.16 0.89
N ALA A 69 1.20 -3.48 0.73
CA ALA A 69 2.45 -4.20 1.00
C ALA A 69 3.63 -3.69 0.17
N THR A 70 3.38 -3.27 -1.07
CA THR A 70 4.41 -2.72 -1.97
C THR A 70 4.91 -1.36 -1.51
N GLN A 71 4.02 -0.50 -1.00
CA GLN A 71 4.41 0.79 -0.39
C GLN A 71 5.23 0.59 0.88
N ILE A 72 4.86 -0.39 1.73
CA ILE A 72 5.64 -0.75 2.92
C ILE A 72 7.02 -1.26 2.52
N ALA A 73 7.11 -2.14 1.50
CA ALA A 73 8.38 -2.65 1.01
C ALA A 73 9.27 -1.54 0.44
N ALA A 74 8.71 -0.61 -0.33
CA ALA A 74 9.44 0.54 -0.84
C ALA A 74 10.00 1.43 0.28
N ALA A 75 9.17 1.72 1.30
CA ALA A 75 9.59 2.49 2.47
C ALA A 75 10.70 1.76 3.26
N LEU A 76 10.60 0.44 3.37
CA LEU A 76 11.61 -0.39 4.03
C LEU A 76 12.95 -0.31 3.31
N THR A 77 12.96 -0.43 1.98
CA THR A 77 14.16 -0.27 1.16
C THR A 77 14.74 1.13 1.30
N ALA A 78 13.89 2.16 1.27
CA ALA A 78 14.31 3.55 1.42
C ALA A 78 14.99 3.81 2.78
N ASN A 79 14.52 3.17 3.86
CA ASN A 79 15.11 3.28 5.19
C ASN A 79 16.05 2.09 5.55
N LYS A 80 16.68 1.48 4.55
CA LYS A 80 17.73 0.45 4.70
C LYS A 80 17.33 -0.72 5.62
N GLY A 81 16.09 -1.19 5.51
CA GLY A 81 15.60 -2.36 6.24
C GLY A 81 14.99 -2.07 7.61
N GLN A 82 14.78 -0.80 7.98
CA GLN A 82 14.24 -0.44 9.29
C GLN A 82 12.94 0.36 9.16
N LEU A 83 11.88 -0.03 9.87
CA LEU A 83 10.64 0.76 10.00
C LEU A 83 10.05 0.59 11.40
N ASN A 84 9.51 1.67 11.99
CA ASN A 84 8.79 1.59 13.27
C ASN A 84 7.55 0.67 13.19
N LEU A 85 6.98 0.51 12.00
CA LEU A 85 5.83 -0.38 11.75
C LEU A 85 6.12 -1.84 12.13
N PHE A 86 7.38 -2.28 12.00
CA PHE A 86 7.78 -3.66 12.33
C PHE A 86 7.98 -3.90 13.82
N ASN A 87 7.84 -2.87 14.66
CA ASN A 87 7.77 -3.06 16.11
C ASN A 87 6.37 -3.52 16.57
N CYS A 88 5.35 -3.49 15.70
CA CYS A 88 4.03 -3.99 16.03
C CYS A 88 4.06 -5.50 16.30
N LYS A 89 3.56 -5.92 17.47
CA LYS A 89 3.55 -7.33 17.91
C LYS A 89 2.68 -8.25 17.06
N PHE A 90 1.64 -7.69 16.44
CA PHE A 90 0.66 -8.45 15.68
C PHE A 90 0.50 -7.82 14.30
N SER A 91 0.37 -8.68 13.29
CA SER A 91 0.13 -8.31 11.90
C SER A 91 -0.92 -9.24 11.31
N GLY A 92 -1.73 -8.74 10.40
CA GLY A 92 -2.74 -9.53 9.69
C GLY A 92 -3.19 -8.81 8.42
N PHE A 93 -4.01 -9.50 7.63
CA PHE A 93 -4.63 -8.94 6.43
C PHE A 93 -6.12 -8.71 6.66
N CYS A 94 -6.66 -7.67 6.02
CA CYS A 94 -8.09 -7.40 5.95
C CYS A 94 -8.52 -7.33 4.48
N THR A 95 -9.79 -7.65 4.22
CA THR A 95 -10.39 -7.46 2.89
C THR A 95 -10.98 -6.06 2.80
N THR A 96 -10.69 -5.36 1.69
CA THR A 96 -11.00 -3.94 1.56
C THR A 96 -12.15 -3.64 0.59
N HIS A 97 -12.73 -4.62 -0.10
CA HIS A 97 -13.86 -4.40 -1.02
C HIS A 97 -15.00 -3.59 -0.37
N SER A 98 -15.66 -2.75 -1.18
CA SER A 98 -16.88 -2.02 -0.80
C SER A 98 -18.09 -2.96 -0.90
N SER A 99 -19.32 -2.47 -0.66
CA SER A 99 -20.52 -3.32 -0.77
C SER A 99 -20.85 -3.67 -2.23
N GLU A 100 -20.52 -2.79 -3.18
CA GLU A 100 -20.85 -2.94 -4.60
C GLU A 100 -19.64 -3.29 -5.48
N ASP A 101 -18.42 -2.94 -5.07
CA ASP A 101 -17.21 -3.06 -5.89
C ASP A 101 -16.08 -3.82 -5.20
N TYR A 102 -15.32 -4.57 -6.00
CA TYR A 102 -14.08 -5.22 -5.53
C TYR A 102 -12.99 -4.20 -5.14
N ILE A 103 -12.96 -3.06 -5.84
CA ILE A 103 -12.03 -1.95 -5.58
C ILE A 103 -12.80 -0.86 -4.84
N THR A 104 -12.43 -0.65 -3.57
CA THR A 104 -13.01 0.39 -2.71
C THR A 104 -12.36 1.74 -2.95
N ASP A 105 -13.09 2.82 -2.66
CA ASP A 105 -12.52 4.15 -2.52
C ASP A 105 -12.21 4.51 -1.05
N SER A 106 -11.62 5.69 -0.83
CA SER A 106 -11.27 6.14 0.52
C SER A 106 -12.51 6.42 1.39
N ALA A 107 -13.65 6.83 0.80
CA ALA A 107 -14.87 7.15 1.53
C ALA A 107 -15.53 5.88 2.12
N ALA A 108 -15.77 4.86 1.28
CA ALA A 108 -16.34 3.60 1.72
C ALA A 108 -15.40 2.87 2.69
N GLY A 109 -14.09 2.90 2.42
CA GLY A 109 -13.07 2.36 3.33
C GLY A 109 -13.05 3.05 4.70
N ALA A 110 -13.12 4.39 4.72
CA ALA A 110 -13.21 5.14 5.97
C ALA A 110 -14.51 4.84 6.73
N THR A 111 -15.64 4.71 6.04
CA THR A 111 -16.92 4.31 6.65
C THR A 111 -16.83 2.91 7.25
N ALA A 112 -16.19 1.94 6.56
CA ALA A 112 -15.98 0.61 7.11
C ALA A 112 -15.14 0.60 8.38
N ILE A 113 -14.07 1.41 8.44
CA ILE A 113 -13.23 1.54 9.62
C ILE A 113 -13.97 2.25 10.76
N ALA A 114 -14.66 3.35 10.47
CA ALA A 114 -15.29 4.20 11.49
C ALA A 114 -16.61 3.61 12.01
N CYS A 115 -17.45 3.06 11.14
CA CYS A 115 -18.79 2.60 11.47
C CYS A 115 -18.87 1.08 11.70
N GLY A 116 -17.93 0.31 11.14
CA GLY A 116 -17.90 -1.15 11.25
C GLY A 116 -18.80 -1.87 10.25
N ILE A 117 -19.23 -1.18 9.18
CA ILE A 117 -20.07 -1.74 8.11
C ILE A 117 -19.50 -1.38 6.74
N LYS A 118 -19.67 -2.26 5.76
CA LYS A 118 -19.38 -1.93 4.35
C LYS A 118 -20.51 -1.10 3.76
N THR A 119 -20.18 -0.29 2.77
CA THR A 119 -21.11 0.59 2.05
C THR A 119 -20.59 0.79 0.62
N PHE A 120 -21.36 1.46 -0.23
CA PHE A 120 -21.05 1.73 -1.64
C PHE A 120 -19.95 2.80 -1.78
N ASN A 121 -19.32 2.89 -2.95
CA ASN A 121 -18.23 3.85 -3.16
C ASN A 121 -18.75 5.30 -3.05
N ALA A 122 -17.90 6.23 -2.60
CA ALA A 122 -18.23 7.62 -2.25
C ALA A 122 -19.15 7.82 -1.03
N ALA A 123 -19.61 6.75 -0.36
CA ALA A 123 -20.43 6.85 0.84
C ALA A 123 -19.60 7.20 2.08
N ILE A 124 -20.05 8.22 2.83
CA ILE A 124 -19.43 8.67 4.09
C ILE A 124 -20.46 8.57 5.21
N GLY A 125 -20.23 7.66 6.16
CA GLY A 125 -21.05 7.56 7.38
C GLY A 125 -22.48 7.09 7.16
N VAL A 126 -22.74 6.37 6.06
CA VAL A 126 -24.06 5.82 5.73
C VAL A 126 -23.97 4.36 5.30
N ASP A 127 -25.06 3.62 5.51
CA ASP A 127 -25.23 2.26 4.99
C ASP A 127 -25.66 2.25 3.51
N ASP A 128 -25.85 1.05 2.94
CA ASP A 128 -26.29 0.87 1.54
C ASP A 128 -27.67 1.48 1.24
N ASN A 129 -28.49 1.71 2.27
CA ASN A 129 -29.79 2.36 2.15
C ASN A 129 -29.69 3.89 2.32
N LYS A 130 -28.47 4.44 2.41
CA LYS A 130 -28.18 5.86 2.65
C LYS A 130 -28.66 6.34 4.02
N VAL A 131 -28.83 5.43 4.97
CA VAL A 131 -29.17 5.75 6.36
C VAL A 131 -27.88 6.01 7.15
N SER A 132 -27.88 7.08 7.94
CA SER A 132 -26.71 7.46 8.77
C SER A 132 -26.36 6.38 9.78
N VAL A 133 -25.05 6.10 9.92
CA VAL A 133 -24.53 5.09 10.85
C VAL A 133 -23.51 5.70 11.79
N LYS A 134 -23.67 5.40 13.09
CA LYS A 134 -22.84 5.95 14.15
C LYS A 134 -21.40 5.41 14.10
N THR A 135 -20.46 6.34 14.03
CA THR A 135 -19.01 6.12 14.04
C THR A 135 -18.48 5.72 15.43
N ILE A 136 -17.26 5.19 15.48
CA ILE A 136 -16.57 4.85 16.73
C ILE A 136 -16.29 6.10 17.59
N LEU A 137 -16.06 7.27 16.97
CA LEU A 137 -15.85 8.52 17.69
C LEU A 137 -17.13 8.99 18.37
N GLU A 138 -18.26 8.96 17.67
CA GLU A 138 -19.56 9.29 18.28
C GLU A 138 -19.90 8.32 19.43
N LYS A 139 -19.62 7.02 19.25
CA LYS A 139 -19.76 6.02 20.33
C LYS A 139 -18.83 6.31 21.53
N ALA A 140 -17.67 6.93 21.31
CA ALA A 140 -16.74 7.32 22.36
C ALA A 140 -17.23 8.59 23.08
N ILE A 141 -17.76 9.57 22.35
CA ILE A 141 -18.39 10.78 22.90
C ILE A 141 -19.58 10.42 23.80
N ASP A 142 -20.46 9.51 23.36
CA ASP A 142 -21.60 9.01 24.17
C ASP A 142 -21.13 8.42 25.52
N LYS A 143 -19.88 7.94 25.57
CA LYS A 143 -19.26 7.34 26.76
C LYS A 143 -18.40 8.33 27.55
N ASN A 144 -18.46 9.62 27.22
CA ASN A 144 -17.65 10.68 27.83
C ASN A 144 -16.13 10.41 27.72
N MET A 145 -15.70 9.81 26.61
CA MET A 145 -14.29 9.60 26.31
C MET A 145 -13.73 10.79 25.53
N GLY A 146 -12.43 11.05 25.66
CA GLY A 146 -11.74 12.00 24.79
C GLY A 146 -11.64 11.44 23.37
N THR A 147 -11.92 12.29 22.38
CA THR A 147 -11.86 12.00 20.95
C THR A 147 -11.05 13.06 20.22
#